data_AF-A0A2V5T3R2-F1
#
_entry.id   AF-A0A2V5T3R2-F1
#
_cell.length_a   1.000
_cell.length_b   1.000
_cell.length_c   1.000
_cell.angle_alpha   90.00
_cell.angle_beta   90.00
_cell.angle_gamma   90.00
#
_symmetry.space_group_name_H-M   'P 1'
#
loop_
_entity.id
_entity.type
_entity.pdbx_description
1 polymer ?
#
loop_
_entity_poly.entity_id
_entity_poly.type
_entity_poly.pdbx_seq_one_letter_code
_entity_poly.pdbx_strand_id
1 'polypeptide(L)'
;MSPFDLKAALLAKHAQHPVVIHFPIALFIISVVFDLLAIWRSNPTMLKAAYYNLVAAALTAPVAIASGLTAWQWQLEGAKLKGNLLLHLVFALSASGMIWLLCAWRFRQRKLPHRTPGITYIALALATVLLIAIAGHLGGFVSGVESGAT
;
A
#
# COMPACT_ATOMS: atom_id res chain seq x y z
N MET A 1 2.15 12.82 -34.00
CA MET A 1 1.67 12.33 -32.69
C MET A 1 1.53 13.54 -31.78
N SER A 2 0.34 13.80 -31.24
CA SER A 2 0.14 15.00 -30.41
C SER A 2 0.74 14.78 -29.02
N PRO A 3 1.44 15.77 -28.44
CA PRO A 3 2.05 15.67 -27.11
C PRO A 3 1.03 15.65 -25.94
N PHE A 4 -0.27 15.66 -26.24
CA PHE A 4 -1.37 15.76 -25.26
C PHE A 4 -2.40 14.64 -25.38
N ASP A 5 -2.01 13.50 -25.95
CA ASP A 5 -2.87 12.33 -25.94
C ASP A 5 -2.83 11.68 -24.54
N LEU A 6 -3.67 12.21 -23.64
CA LEU A 6 -3.84 11.72 -22.27
C LEU A 6 -4.17 10.23 -22.22
N LYS A 7 -4.85 9.69 -23.25
CA LYS A 7 -5.09 8.25 -23.36
C LYS A 7 -3.80 7.50 -23.63
N ALA A 8 -2.94 7.97 -24.53
CA ALA A 8 -1.65 7.33 -24.79
C ALA A 8 -0.70 7.43 -23.57
N ALA A 9 -0.74 8.54 -22.82
CA ALA A 9 0.04 8.71 -21.59
C ALA A 9 -0.46 7.78 -20.46
N LEU A 10 -1.77 7.65 -20.28
CA LEU A 10 -2.39 6.76 -19.28
C LEU A 10 -2.33 5.27 -19.66
N LEU A 11 -2.34 4.95 -20.96
CA LEU A 11 -2.30 3.59 -21.50
C LEU A 11 -0.89 3.16 -21.93
N ALA A 12 0.14 3.94 -21.61
CA ALA A 12 1.53 3.57 -21.86
C ALA A 12 1.84 2.29 -21.06
N LYS A 13 1.72 1.14 -21.76
CA LYS A 13 1.78 -0.25 -21.25
C LYS A 13 2.99 -0.59 -20.38
N HIS A 14 4.02 0.26 -20.30
CA HIS A 14 5.35 -0.13 -19.82
C HIS A 14 5.90 0.66 -18.61
N ALA A 15 5.23 1.70 -18.08
CA ALA A 15 5.88 2.55 -17.06
C ALA A 15 5.02 3.05 -15.88
N GLN A 16 3.69 3.13 -16.01
CA GLN A 16 2.88 3.78 -14.95
C GLN A 16 2.41 2.83 -13.85
N HIS A 17 2.36 1.54 -14.14
CA HIS A 17 1.77 0.55 -13.24
C HIS A 17 2.54 0.31 -11.93
N PRO A 18 3.89 0.35 -11.90
CA PRO A 18 4.63 0.24 -10.64
C PRO A 18 4.46 1.47 -9.74
N VAL A 19 4.33 2.69 -10.26
CA VAL A 19 4.50 3.89 -9.42
C VAL A 19 3.34 4.08 -8.43
N VAL A 20 2.10 3.83 -8.85
CA VAL A 20 0.90 4.10 -8.04
C VAL A 20 0.83 3.21 -6.80
N ILE A 21 1.30 1.96 -6.89
CA ILE A 21 1.29 1.02 -5.76
C ILE A 21 2.35 1.37 -4.70
N HIS A 22 3.44 2.05 -5.06
CA HIS A 22 4.50 2.41 -4.11
C HIS A 22 4.07 3.54 -3.18
N PHE A 23 3.14 4.40 -3.59
CA PHE A 23 2.66 5.52 -2.77
C PHE A 23 2.07 5.07 -1.43
N PRO A 24 0.99 4.26 -1.39
CA PRO A 24 0.41 3.83 -0.12
C PRO A 24 1.39 3.00 0.72
N ILE A 25 2.26 2.22 0.08
CA ILE A 25 3.28 1.41 0.75
C ILE A 25 4.29 2.31 1.47
N ALA A 26 4.89 3.26 0.75
CA ALA A 26 5.90 4.16 1.30
C ALA A 26 5.31 5.02 2.42
N LEU A 27 4.12 5.60 2.20
CA LEU A 27 3.41 6.40 3.21
C LEU A 27 3.12 5.57 4.46
N PHE A 28 2.68 4.32 4.31
CA PHE A 28 2.42 3.46 5.46
C PHE A 28 3.72 3.11 6.22
N ILE A 29 4.80 2.71 5.52
CA ILE A 29 6.08 2.40 6.16
C ILE A 29 6.63 3.63 6.90
N ILE A 30 6.59 4.80 6.27
CA ILE A 30 7.01 6.07 6.90
C ILE A 30 6.15 6.38 8.12
N SER A 31 4.83 6.11 8.08
CA SER A 31 3.97 6.22 9.26
C SER A 31 4.47 5.36 10.41
N VAL A 32 4.80 4.09 10.16
CA VAL A 32 5.30 3.16 11.19
C VAL A 32 6.64 3.64 11.74
N VAL A 33 7.55 4.11 10.89
CA VAL A 33 8.83 4.68 11.32
C VAL A 33 8.61 5.89 12.24
N PHE A 34 7.72 6.82 11.86
CA PHE A 34 7.42 7.97 12.71
C PHE A 34 6.75 7.59 14.02
N ASP A 35 5.93 6.54 14.06
CA ASP A 35 5.39 6.01 15.31
C ASP A 35 6.48 5.49 16.25
N LEU A 36 7.41 4.71 15.72
CA LEU A 36 8.55 4.20 16.50
C LEU A 36 9.45 5.34 16.99
N LEU A 37 9.74 6.32 16.13
CA LEU A 37 10.52 7.51 16.51
C LEU A 37 9.79 8.38 17.53
N ALA A 38 8.47 8.49 17.44
CA ALA A 38 7.66 9.21 18.41
C ALA A 38 7.68 8.55 19.78
N ILE A 39 7.64 7.22 19.84
CA ILE A 39 7.78 6.45 21.08
C ILE A 39 9.19 6.62 21.66
N TRP A 40 10.23 6.49 20.83
CA TRP A 40 11.62 6.56 21.28
C TRP A 40 12.03 7.97 21.77
N ARG A 41 11.57 9.02 21.08
CA ARG A 41 11.93 10.42 21.41
C ARG A 41 10.85 11.16 22.19
N SER A 42 9.76 10.50 22.57
CA SER A 42 8.58 11.13 23.21
C SER A 42 8.11 12.39 22.48
N ASN A 43 8.16 12.40 21.14
CA ASN A 43 7.96 13.61 20.34
C ASN A 43 6.53 13.66 19.73
N PRO A 44 5.67 14.61 20.17
CA PRO A 44 4.29 14.70 19.69
C PRO A 44 4.17 15.14 18.23
N THR A 45 5.18 15.83 17.68
CA THR A 45 5.22 16.20 16.26
C THR A 45 5.37 14.96 15.38
N MET A 46 6.17 13.98 15.81
CA MET A 46 6.33 12.71 15.10
C MET A 46 5.03 11.88 15.12
N LEU A 47 4.26 11.93 16.22
CA LEU A 47 2.93 11.29 16.27
C LEU A 47 1.96 11.87 15.23
N LYS A 48 2.00 13.19 15.01
CA LYS A 48 1.19 13.86 13.99
C LYS A 48 1.66 13.47 12.59
N ALA A 49 2.97 13.46 12.35
CA ALA A 49 3.55 13.04 11.08
C ALA A 49 3.15 11.59 10.75
N ALA A 50 3.24 10.67 11.71
CA ALA A 50 2.77 9.30 11.56
C ALA A 50 1.27 9.26 11.18
N TYR A 51 0.43 9.97 11.93
CA TYR A 51 -1.01 10.02 11.67
C TYR A 51 -1.35 10.49 10.24
N TYR A 52 -0.76 11.60 9.78
CA TYR A 52 -1.05 12.12 8.44
C TYR A 52 -0.53 11.20 7.34
N ASN A 53 0.62 10.54 7.54
CA ASN A 53 1.12 9.53 6.61
C ASN A 53 0.19 8.31 6.54
N LEU A 54 -0.33 7.83 7.68
CA LEU A 54 -1.29 6.74 7.71
C LEU A 54 -2.59 7.09 6.98
N VAL A 55 -3.12 8.30 7.21
CA VAL A 55 -4.32 8.77 6.50
C VAL A 55 -4.05 8.86 5.00
N ALA A 56 -2.91 9.43 4.60
CA ALA A 56 -2.53 9.51 3.18
C ALA A 56 -2.37 8.10 2.56
N ALA A 57 -1.78 7.15 3.28
CA ALA A 57 -1.68 5.75 2.85
C ALA A 57 -3.07 5.13 2.66
N ALA A 58 -3.98 5.32 3.61
CA ALA A 58 -5.35 4.82 3.52
C ALA A 58 -6.12 5.43 2.33
N LEU A 59 -5.97 6.73 2.08
CA LEU A 59 -6.64 7.41 0.96
C LEU A 59 -6.08 7.03 -0.41
N THR A 60 -4.78 6.72 -0.50
CA THR A 60 -4.13 6.31 -1.76
C THR A 60 -4.27 4.81 -2.03
N ALA A 61 -4.51 3.98 -1.02
CA ALA A 61 -4.68 2.54 -1.17
C ALA A 61 -5.82 2.11 -2.13
N PRO A 62 -7.02 2.73 -2.11
CA PRO A 62 -8.07 2.43 -3.10
C PRO A 62 -7.63 2.69 -4.54
N VAL A 63 -6.85 3.76 -4.77
CA VAL A 63 -6.32 4.08 -6.11
C VAL A 63 -5.34 3.00 -6.57
N ALA A 64 -4.47 2.52 -5.67
CA ALA A 64 -3.54 1.43 -5.95
C ALA A 64 -4.25 0.09 -6.23
N ILE A 65 -5.34 -0.22 -5.49
CA ILE A 65 -6.15 -1.41 -5.76
C ILE A 65 -6.83 -1.30 -7.13
N ALA A 66 -7.45 -0.15 -7.42
CA ALA A 66 -8.12 0.09 -8.68
C ALA A 66 -7.14 -0.06 -9.85
N SER A 67 -5.94 0.53 -9.74
CA SER A 67 -4.90 0.32 -10.76
C SER A 67 -4.51 -1.15 -10.86
N GLY A 68 -4.27 -1.86 -9.75
CA GLY A 68 -3.90 -3.27 -9.77
C GLY A 68 -4.94 -4.16 -10.49
N LEU A 69 -6.23 -3.90 -10.25
CA LEU A 69 -7.32 -4.61 -10.91
C LEU A 69 -7.40 -4.29 -12.40
N THR A 70 -7.16 -3.04 -12.82
CA THR A 70 -7.10 -2.70 -14.25
C THR A 70 -5.90 -3.31 -14.94
N ALA A 71 -4.73 -3.44 -14.27
CA ALA A 71 -3.60 -4.23 -14.78
C ALA A 71 -4.02 -5.68 -15.04
N TRP A 72 -4.64 -6.31 -14.04
CA TRP A 72 -5.06 -7.71 -14.16
C TRP A 72 -6.04 -7.91 -15.32
N GLN A 73 -6.96 -6.99 -15.54
CA GLN A 73 -7.89 -7.07 -16.67
C GLN A 73 -7.20 -6.85 -18.03
N TRP A 74 -6.29 -5.87 -18.15
CA TRP A 74 -5.70 -5.51 -19.44
C TRP A 74 -4.42 -6.26 -19.80
N GLN A 75 -3.55 -6.56 -18.83
CA GLN A 75 -2.25 -7.20 -19.05
C GLN A 75 -2.35 -8.72 -18.96
N LEU A 76 -3.14 -9.21 -18.01
CA LEU A 76 -3.34 -10.64 -17.80
C LEU A 76 -4.61 -11.16 -18.49
N GLU A 77 -5.27 -10.35 -19.32
CA GLU A 77 -6.51 -10.69 -20.03
C GLU A 77 -7.63 -11.27 -19.12
N GLY A 78 -7.64 -10.86 -17.84
CA GLY A 78 -8.57 -11.43 -16.86
C GLY A 78 -8.26 -12.90 -16.51
N ALA A 79 -6.99 -13.30 -16.56
CA ALA A 79 -6.53 -14.64 -16.24
C ALA A 79 -7.12 -15.14 -14.92
N LYS A 80 -7.45 -16.43 -14.87
CA LYS A 80 -8.04 -17.05 -13.68
C LYS A 80 -7.13 -16.81 -12.46
N LEU A 81 -7.70 -16.22 -11.41
CA LEU A 81 -7.01 -15.98 -10.14
C LEU A 81 -6.62 -17.32 -9.50
N LYS A 82 -5.38 -17.77 -9.73
CA LYS A 82 -4.82 -19.01 -9.18
C LYS A 82 -3.35 -18.81 -8.79
N GLY A 83 -2.85 -19.67 -7.90
CA GLY A 83 -1.45 -19.68 -7.48
C GLY A 83 -0.98 -18.33 -6.94
N ASN A 84 0.18 -17.88 -7.41
CA ASN A 84 0.84 -16.66 -6.94
C ASN A 84 0.01 -15.39 -7.19
N LEU A 85 -0.78 -15.33 -8.28
CA LEU A 85 -1.65 -14.18 -8.58
C LEU A 85 -2.77 -14.04 -7.53
N LEU A 86 -3.40 -15.16 -7.17
CA LEU A 86 -4.42 -15.17 -6.12
C LEU A 86 -3.81 -14.78 -4.77
N LEU A 87 -2.66 -15.36 -4.41
CA LEU A 87 -1.98 -15.02 -3.17
C LEU A 87 -1.59 -13.54 -3.12
N HIS A 88 -1.01 -13.01 -4.20
CA HIS A 88 -0.69 -11.59 -4.32
C HIS A 88 -1.92 -10.71 -4.05
N LEU A 89 -3.05 -11.00 -4.70
CA LEU A 89 -4.29 -10.24 -4.52
C LEU A 89 -4.81 -10.34 -3.08
N VAL A 90 -4.82 -11.53 -2.49
CA VAL A 90 -5.27 -11.73 -1.10
C VAL A 90 -4.39 -10.93 -0.13
N PHE A 91 -3.06 -11.05 -0.22
CA PHE A 91 -2.15 -10.32 0.66
C PHE A 91 -2.26 -8.79 0.46
N ALA A 92 -2.41 -8.32 -0.78
CA ALA A 92 -2.59 -6.90 -1.07
C ALA A 92 -3.89 -6.34 -0.49
N LEU A 93 -5.01 -7.07 -0.63
CA LEU A 93 -6.31 -6.68 -0.06
C LEU A 93 -6.29 -6.76 1.47
N SER A 94 -5.69 -7.79 2.06
CA SER A 94 -5.51 -7.91 3.51
C SER A 94 -4.66 -6.77 4.08
N ALA A 95 -3.55 -6.43 3.43
CA ALA A 95 -2.72 -5.29 3.81
C ALA A 95 -3.50 -3.97 3.75
N SER A 96 -4.21 -3.71 2.65
CA SER A 96 -5.05 -2.51 2.50
C SER A 96 -6.15 -2.43 3.57
N GLY A 97 -6.84 -3.54 3.84
CA GLY A 97 -7.83 -3.63 4.91
C GLY A 97 -7.23 -3.32 6.29
N MET A 98 -6.01 -3.80 6.55
CA MET A 98 -5.31 -3.52 7.80
C MET A 98 -4.87 -2.05 7.91
N ILE A 99 -4.41 -1.42 6.82
CA ILE A 99 -4.13 0.03 6.78
C ILE A 99 -5.39 0.83 7.15
N TRP A 100 -6.54 0.48 6.56
CA TRP A 100 -7.82 1.12 6.88
C TRP A 100 -8.25 0.88 8.33
N LEU A 101 -8.04 -0.33 8.86
CA LEU A 101 -8.33 -0.66 10.25
C LEU A 101 -7.48 0.17 11.20
N LEU A 102 -6.16 0.26 10.97
CA LEU A 102 -5.25 1.08 11.77
C LEU A 102 -5.58 2.56 11.67
N CYS A 103 -5.96 3.04 10.49
CA CYS A 103 -6.40 4.41 10.27
C CYS A 103 -7.68 4.71 11.05
N ALA A 104 -8.70 3.85 10.96
CA ALA A 104 -9.95 3.97 11.71
C ALA A 104 -9.72 3.90 13.23
N TRP A 105 -8.84 3.02 13.68
CA TRP A 105 -8.42 2.92 15.07
C TRP A 105 -7.88 4.27 15.55
N ARG A 106 -6.91 4.84 14.82
CA ARG A 106 -6.27 6.10 15.21
C ARG A 106 -7.23 7.29 15.12
N PHE A 107 -8.11 7.29 14.14
CA PHE A 107 -9.18 8.27 14.00
C PHE A 107 -10.12 8.27 15.22
N ARG A 108 -10.48 7.09 15.75
CA ARG A 108 -11.27 6.97 16.98
C ARG A 108 -10.53 7.52 18.21
N GLN A 109 -9.21 7.36 18.24
CA GLN A 109 -8.37 7.85 19.34
C GLN A 109 -7.97 9.33 19.22
N ARG A 110 -8.37 10.04 18.16
CA ARG A 110 -8.02 11.46 17.92
C ARG A 110 -8.39 12.41 19.06
N LYS A 111 -9.37 12.02 19.91
CA LYS A 111 -9.79 12.79 21.09
C LYS A 111 -8.77 12.77 22.23
N LEU A 112 -7.71 11.96 22.12
CA LEU A 112 -6.63 11.82 23.11
C LEU A 112 -5.30 12.28 22.46
N PRO A 113 -5.06 13.59 22.30
CA PRO A 113 -4.02 14.15 21.42
C PRO A 113 -2.56 13.83 21.80
N HIS A 114 -2.31 13.14 22.91
CA HIS A 114 -0.97 12.78 23.38
C HIS A 114 -0.80 11.29 23.69
N ARG A 115 -1.79 10.45 23.35
CA ARG A 115 -1.67 9.01 23.60
C ARG A 115 -0.73 8.39 22.56
N THR A 116 0.41 7.89 23.03
CA THR A 116 1.31 7.11 22.19
C THR A 116 0.62 5.82 21.72
N PRO A 117 0.97 5.29 20.54
CA PRO A 117 0.41 4.04 20.07
C PRO A 117 0.73 2.91 21.05
N GLY A 118 -0.27 2.11 21.40
CA GLY A 118 -0.08 0.96 22.27
C GLY A 118 0.69 -0.17 21.57
N ILE A 119 1.23 -1.11 22.35
CA ILE A 119 2.01 -2.25 21.82
C ILE A 119 1.21 -3.09 20.81
N THR A 120 -0.10 -3.24 21.04
CA THR A 120 -1.00 -3.96 20.12
C THR A 120 -1.12 -3.27 18.77
N TYR A 121 -1.20 -1.94 18.75
CA TYR A 121 -1.23 -1.16 17.52
C TYR A 121 0.09 -1.29 16.75
N ILE A 122 1.23 -1.17 17.44
CA ILE A 122 2.55 -1.31 16.80
C ILE A 122 2.74 -2.72 16.25
N ALA A 123 2.34 -3.75 16.98
CA ALA A 123 2.42 -5.14 16.51
C ALA A 123 1.58 -5.35 15.23
N LEU A 124 0.36 -4.83 15.19
CA LEU A 124 -0.49 -4.88 13.99
C LEU A 124 0.10 -4.09 12.83
N ALA A 125 0.68 -2.92 13.10
CA ALA A 125 1.35 -2.10 12.08
C ALA A 125 2.56 -2.82 11.47
N LEU A 126 3.40 -3.44 12.28
CA LEU A 126 4.54 -4.25 11.82
C LEU A 126 4.08 -5.50 11.07
N ALA A 127 3.03 -6.19 11.54
CA ALA A 127 2.41 -7.30 10.81
C ALA A 127 1.88 -6.84 9.44
N THR A 128 1.34 -5.63 9.34
CA THR A 128 0.91 -5.05 8.06
C THR A 128 2.10 -4.82 7.12
N VAL A 129 3.23 -4.32 7.63
CA VAL A 129 4.47 -4.19 6.83
C VAL A 129 4.91 -5.55 6.29
N LEU A 130 4.82 -6.62 7.09
CA LEU A 130 5.12 -7.98 6.64
C LEU A 130 4.17 -8.45 5.54
N LEU A 131 2.86 -8.21 5.68
CA LEU A 131 1.87 -8.53 4.63
C LEU A 131 2.19 -7.81 3.32
N ILE A 132 2.57 -6.52 3.39
CA ILE A 132 2.97 -5.73 2.22
C ILE A 132 4.23 -6.32 1.57
N ALA A 133 5.23 -6.71 2.37
CA ALA A 133 6.46 -7.31 1.85
C ALA A 133 6.17 -8.64 1.12
N ILE A 134 5.30 -9.49 1.67
CA ILE A 134 4.88 -10.75 1.05
C ILE A 134 4.11 -10.47 -0.25
N ALA A 135 3.16 -9.51 -0.24
CA ALA A 135 2.42 -9.11 -1.42
C ALA A 135 3.36 -8.61 -2.53
N GLY A 136 4.35 -7.77 -2.19
CA GLY A 136 5.34 -7.24 -3.12
C GLY A 136 6.22 -8.33 -3.71
N HIS A 137 6.71 -9.26 -2.88
CA HIS A 137 7.48 -10.42 -3.32
C HIS A 137 6.71 -11.28 -4.33
N LEU A 138 5.46 -11.64 -4.01
CA LEU A 138 4.59 -12.40 -4.92
C LEU A 138 4.26 -11.62 -6.20
N GLY A 139 4.07 -10.31 -6.11
CA GLY A 139 3.83 -9.43 -7.26
C GLY A 139 5.01 -9.43 -8.23
N GLY A 140 6.26 -9.44 -7.71
CA GLY A 140 7.47 -9.56 -8.52
C GLY A 140 7.57 -10.89 -9.27
N PHE A 141 7.10 -12.00 -8.69
CA PHE A 141 7.03 -13.28 -9.41
C PHE A 141 5.98 -13.27 -10.51
N VAL A 142 4.80 -12.70 -10.24
CA VAL A 142 3.72 -12.62 -11.23
C VAL A 142 4.16 -11.80 -12.45
N SER A 143 4.86 -10.68 -12.24
CA SER A 143 5.36 -9.85 -13.34
C SER A 143 6.64 -10.38 -14.01
N GLY A 144 7.50 -11.08 -13.26
CA GLY A 144 8.78 -11.59 -13.75
C GLY A 144 8.72 -12.95 -14.47
N VAL A 145 7.71 -13.79 -14.20
CA VAL A 145 7.56 -15.08 -14.88
C VAL A 145 6.98 -14.92 -16.29
N GLU A 146 6.16 -13.90 -16.54
CA GLU A 146 5.64 -13.62 -17.88
C GLU A 146 6.66 -12.94 -18.81
N SER A 147 7.68 -12.26 -18.27
CA SER A 147 8.75 -11.65 -19.08
C SER A 147 9.83 -12.66 -19.54
N GLY A 148 9.83 -13.88 -19.00
CA GLY A 148 10.74 -14.96 -19.38
C GLY A 148 10.15 -16.00 -20.34
N ALA A 149 8.89 -15.83 -20.77
CA ALA A 149 8.17 -16.77 -21.64
C ALA A 149 8.02 -16.25 -23.09
N THR A 150 8.96 -15.44 -23.57
CA THR A 150 9.10 -15.08 -24.99
C THR A 150 10.17 -15.91 -25.67
#